data_AF-A0A935D5T4-F1
#
_entry.id   AF-A0A935D5T4-F1
#
_cell.length_a   1.000
_cell.length_b   1.000
_cell.length_c   1.000
_cell.angle_alpha   90.00
_cell.angle_beta   90.00
_cell.angle_gamma   90.00
#
_symmetry.space_group_name_H-M   'P 1'
#
loop_
_entity.id
_entity.type
_entity.pdbx_description
1 polymer ?
#
loop_
_entity_poly.entity_id
_entity_poly.type
_entity_poly.pdbx_seq_one_letter_code
_entity_poly.pdbx_strand_id
1 'polypeptide(L)'
;MSADPRRLEGNGAGLVREIALAERVKQGLGRLYRLGALPHVGEFATAAGAEEREAVFVRGDEDDLEIELRVPRLPGASVDLESAALDPLCQIIEGVSHFVYLAARVERRRATTQLELELQAEVDKYVVLAHSLPSYTTRASARLRERLFHGVTFCHGPATVEGERYRVANDAAHRFAERLERTYADERYDPGDPGDRNAFGAGGRLVAMRRELLAFFEMGQEEKLRASRP
;
A
#
# COMPACT_ATOMS: atom_id res chain seq x y z
N MET A 1 34.27 -6.87 23.24
CA MET A 1 33.22 -6.58 22.25
C MET A 1 33.18 -7.75 21.27
N SER A 2 32.40 -8.77 21.58
CA SER A 2 32.26 -9.97 20.74
C SER A 2 30.97 -9.83 19.94
N ALA A 3 31.06 -9.88 18.61
CA ALA A 3 29.88 -9.92 17.75
C ALA A 3 29.24 -11.30 17.90
N ASP A 4 27.98 -11.33 18.37
CA ASP A 4 27.21 -12.57 18.50
C ASP A 4 26.76 -13.03 17.09
N PRO A 5 27.23 -14.19 16.60
CA PRO A 5 26.86 -14.70 15.27
C PRO A 5 25.38 -15.10 15.15
N ARG A 6 24.62 -15.15 16.26
CA ARG A 6 23.18 -15.46 16.26
C ARG A 6 22.29 -14.34 15.70
N ARG A 7 22.83 -13.16 15.39
CA ARG A 7 22.08 -12.11 14.66
C ARG A 7 21.85 -12.44 13.17
N LEU A 8 22.46 -13.51 12.65
CA LEU A 8 22.26 -13.98 11.28
C LEU A 8 21.40 -15.25 11.17
N GLU A 9 21.06 -15.86 12.32
CA GLU A 9 20.17 -17.03 12.41
C GLU A 9 18.91 -16.63 13.18
N GLY A 10 17.99 -15.91 12.53
CA GLY A 10 16.72 -15.51 13.16
C GLY A 10 15.80 -14.76 12.22
N ASN A 11 14.58 -15.26 12.09
CA ASN A 11 13.36 -14.64 11.55
C ASN A 11 13.30 -14.25 10.05
N GLY A 12 14.42 -14.15 9.33
CA GLY A 12 14.42 -13.67 7.94
C GLY A 12 15.31 -14.43 6.96
N ALA A 13 15.82 -15.62 7.32
CA ALA A 13 16.70 -16.41 6.45
C ALA A 13 16.00 -16.74 5.12
N GLY A 14 16.28 -15.93 4.10
CA GLY A 14 15.73 -16.04 2.75
C GLY A 14 14.81 -14.90 2.29
N LEU A 15 14.50 -13.88 3.10
CA LEU A 15 13.61 -12.75 2.69
C LEU A 15 14.34 -11.45 2.34
N VAL A 16 15.63 -11.51 2.00
CA VAL A 16 16.44 -10.29 1.82
C VAL A 16 15.83 -9.34 0.79
N ARG A 17 15.30 -9.87 -0.32
CA ARG A 17 14.70 -9.08 -1.40
C ARG A 17 13.35 -8.51 -1.00
N GLU A 18 12.53 -9.30 -0.34
CA GLU A 18 11.19 -8.94 0.13
C GLU A 18 11.28 -7.86 1.21
N ILE A 19 12.18 -8.00 2.19
CA ILE A 19 12.43 -6.99 3.22
C ILE A 19 12.96 -5.71 2.59
N ALA A 20 13.88 -5.79 1.62
CA ALA A 20 14.38 -4.59 0.93
C ALA A 20 13.27 -3.87 0.14
N LEU A 21 12.35 -4.61 -0.48
CA LEU A 21 11.17 -4.03 -1.12
C LEU A 21 10.25 -3.39 -0.08
N ALA A 22 9.93 -4.12 0.99
CA ALA A 22 9.05 -3.66 2.05
C ALA A 22 9.56 -2.37 2.70
N GLU A 23 10.87 -2.29 2.94
CA GLU A 23 11.53 -1.10 3.47
C GLU A 23 11.44 0.09 2.48
N ARG A 24 11.61 -0.13 1.17
CA ARG A 24 11.40 0.92 0.16
C ARG A 24 9.96 1.43 0.14
N VAL A 25 8.98 0.52 0.22
CA VAL A 25 7.56 0.87 0.29
C VAL A 25 7.28 1.68 1.56
N LYS A 26 7.73 1.19 2.73
CA LYS A 26 7.59 1.88 4.02
C LYS A 26 8.16 3.28 3.97
N GLN A 27 9.36 3.45 3.42
CA GLN A 27 9.98 4.78 3.28
C GLN A 27 9.21 5.70 2.32
N GLY A 28 8.68 5.14 1.23
CA GLY A 28 7.81 5.88 0.30
C GLY A 28 6.56 6.40 0.98
N LEU A 29 5.83 5.51 1.67
CA LEU A 29 4.63 5.85 2.43
C LEU A 29 4.94 6.82 3.58
N GLY A 30 6.02 6.60 4.32
CA GLY A 30 6.45 7.51 5.39
C GLY A 30 6.70 8.93 4.88
N ARG A 31 7.34 9.09 3.72
CA ARG A 31 7.50 10.41 3.07
C ARG A 31 6.19 11.00 2.58
N LEU A 32 5.32 10.18 1.99
CA LEU A 32 4.01 10.61 1.49
C LEU A 32 3.14 11.16 2.64
N TYR A 33 3.11 10.44 3.76
CA TYR A 33 2.30 10.76 4.94
C TYR A 33 2.99 11.61 6.00
N ARG A 34 4.23 12.04 5.73
CA ARG A 34 5.03 12.90 6.62
C ARG A 34 5.17 12.32 8.02
N LEU A 35 5.40 11.01 8.09
CA LEU A 35 5.58 10.28 9.33
C LEU A 35 6.99 10.50 9.88
N GLY A 36 7.12 10.35 11.20
CA GLY A 36 8.41 10.35 11.88
C GLY A 36 9.27 9.13 11.53
N ALA A 37 10.26 8.85 12.36
CA ALA A 37 11.07 7.65 12.21
C ALA A 37 10.23 6.40 12.47
N LEU A 38 9.94 5.64 11.42
CA LEU A 38 9.25 4.35 11.51
C LEU A 38 10.26 3.21 11.77
N PRO A 39 9.89 2.19 12.57
CA PRO A 39 10.76 1.04 12.82
C PRO A 39 11.19 0.33 11.54
N HIS A 40 12.28 -0.42 11.61
CA HIS A 40 12.80 -1.16 10.47
C HIS A 40 11.93 -2.39 10.19
N VAL A 41 11.41 -2.55 8.97
CA VAL A 41 10.43 -3.64 8.68
C VAL A 41 11.01 -5.02 9.00
N GLY A 42 12.29 -5.24 8.74
CA GLY A 42 12.96 -6.51 9.00
C GLY A 42 13.03 -6.94 10.48
N GLU A 43 12.73 -6.04 11.43
CA GLU A 43 12.61 -6.40 12.85
C GLU A 43 11.27 -7.08 13.16
N PHE A 44 10.27 -6.89 12.29
CA PHE A 44 8.90 -7.39 12.44
C PHE A 44 8.55 -8.44 11.39
N ALA A 45 9.33 -8.52 10.30
CA ALA A 45 9.00 -9.34 9.14
C ALA A 45 9.48 -10.79 9.28
N THR A 46 8.56 -11.73 9.02
CA THR A 46 8.81 -13.17 8.90
C THR A 46 8.27 -13.69 7.57
N ALA A 47 8.72 -14.87 7.14
CA ALA A 47 8.22 -15.48 5.90
C ALA A 47 6.85 -16.12 6.12
N ALA A 48 5.89 -15.76 5.27
CA ALA A 48 4.65 -16.51 5.14
C ALA A 48 4.93 -17.93 4.62
N GLY A 49 4.13 -18.91 5.04
CA GLY A 49 4.13 -20.25 4.47
C GLY A 49 3.86 -20.24 2.96
N ALA A 50 4.20 -21.34 2.26
CA ALA A 50 4.11 -21.40 0.79
C ALA A 50 2.69 -21.20 0.23
N GLU A 51 1.67 -21.52 1.01
CA GLU A 51 0.25 -21.31 0.68
C GLU A 51 -0.40 -20.22 1.54
N GLU A 52 0.37 -19.58 2.41
CA GLU A 52 -0.10 -18.48 3.24
C GLU A 52 0.01 -17.16 2.48
N ARG A 53 -1.00 -16.30 2.68
CA ARG A 53 -0.94 -14.92 2.22
C ARG A 53 -0.20 -14.06 3.24
N GLU A 54 0.04 -12.80 2.89
CA GLU A 54 0.44 -11.79 3.85
C GLU A 54 -0.53 -11.77 5.05
N ALA A 55 0.02 -11.51 6.23
CA ALA A 55 -0.76 -11.25 7.43
C ALA A 55 0.00 -10.34 8.41
N VAL A 56 -0.71 -9.41 9.03
CA VAL A 56 -0.24 -8.67 10.21
C VAL A 56 -0.90 -9.22 11.46
N PHE A 57 -0.09 -9.78 12.36
CA PHE A 57 -0.53 -10.15 13.70
C PHE A 57 -0.26 -9.00 14.64
N VAL A 58 -1.26 -8.67 15.44
CA VAL A 58 -1.20 -7.59 16.41
C VAL A 58 -1.59 -8.16 17.76
N ARG A 59 -0.73 -7.96 18.76
CA ARG A 59 -1.02 -8.25 20.16
C ARG A 59 -0.66 -7.03 20.96
N GLY A 60 -1.62 -6.44 21.65
CA GLY A 60 -1.34 -5.28 22.49
C GLY A 60 -2.25 -5.20 23.69
N ASP A 61 -1.82 -4.38 24.63
CA ASP A 61 -2.61 -3.91 25.77
C ASP A 61 -2.68 -2.37 25.75
N GLU A 62 -2.90 -1.73 26.91
CA GLU A 62 -3.03 -0.28 26.99
C GLU A 62 -1.72 0.47 26.72
N ASP A 63 -0.57 -0.17 26.99
CA ASP A 63 0.75 0.48 26.99
C ASP A 63 1.65 -0.02 25.87
N ASP A 64 1.52 -1.29 25.47
CA ASP A 64 2.40 -1.93 24.49
C ASP A 64 1.63 -2.53 23.30
N LEU A 65 2.24 -2.42 22.11
CA LEU A 65 1.78 -3.07 20.88
C LEU A 65 2.90 -3.89 20.26
N GLU A 66 2.70 -5.20 20.20
CA GLU A 66 3.52 -6.13 19.43
C GLU A 66 2.92 -6.37 18.06
N ILE A 67 3.79 -6.39 17.05
CA ILE A 67 3.42 -6.61 15.66
C ILE A 67 4.31 -7.72 15.08
N GLU A 68 3.72 -8.63 14.31
CA GLU A 68 4.45 -9.53 13.41
C GLU A 68 3.87 -9.35 12.00
N LEU A 69 4.75 -9.16 11.01
CA LEU A 69 4.38 -9.03 9.61
C LEU A 69 4.85 -10.28 8.85
N ARG A 70 3.92 -11.11 8.39
CA ARG A 70 4.24 -12.24 7.52
C ARG A 70 4.20 -11.80 6.07
N VAL A 71 5.32 -11.87 5.37
CA VAL A 71 5.40 -11.51 3.95
C VAL A 71 5.56 -12.74 3.05
N PRO A 72 4.85 -12.81 1.91
CA PRO A 72 5.06 -13.85 0.93
C PRO A 72 6.39 -13.65 0.21
N ARG A 73 6.92 -14.73 -0.37
CA ARG A 73 8.10 -14.66 -1.24
C ARG A 73 7.71 -14.15 -2.62
N LEU A 74 8.53 -13.29 -3.20
CA LEU A 74 8.32 -12.84 -4.57
C LEU A 74 8.85 -13.89 -5.56
N PRO A 75 8.05 -14.30 -6.55
CA PRO A 75 8.53 -15.21 -7.60
C PRO A 75 9.56 -14.51 -8.49
N GLY A 76 10.55 -15.26 -8.99
CA GLY A 76 11.54 -14.78 -9.96
C GLY A 76 12.47 -13.66 -9.44
N ALA A 77 13.23 -13.03 -10.34
CA ALA A 77 14.16 -11.95 -10.00
C ALA A 77 13.57 -10.54 -10.20
N SER A 78 12.63 -10.39 -11.14
CA SER A 78 11.93 -9.13 -11.44
C SER A 78 10.43 -9.28 -11.19
N VAL A 79 9.79 -8.17 -10.81
CA VAL A 79 8.33 -8.07 -10.75
C VAL A 79 7.89 -7.21 -11.91
N ASP A 80 7.23 -7.83 -12.88
CA ASP A 80 6.51 -7.12 -13.93
C ASP A 80 5.07 -6.93 -13.45
N LEU A 81 4.58 -5.69 -13.53
CA LEU A 81 3.20 -5.39 -13.17
C LEU A 81 2.26 -6.26 -13.97
N GLU A 82 2.52 -6.60 -15.23
CA GLU A 82 1.64 -7.41 -16.09
C GLU A 82 1.72 -8.92 -15.84
N SER A 83 2.56 -9.36 -14.90
CA SER A 83 2.78 -10.78 -14.62
C SER A 83 2.02 -11.29 -13.40
N ALA A 84 2.04 -12.62 -13.21
CA ALA A 84 1.54 -13.28 -12.00
C ALA A 84 2.28 -12.83 -10.72
N ALA A 85 3.45 -12.19 -10.82
CA ALA A 85 4.17 -11.63 -9.68
C ALA A 85 3.47 -10.40 -9.07
N LEU A 86 2.43 -9.87 -9.71
CA LEU A 86 1.66 -8.74 -9.17
C LEU A 86 0.98 -9.09 -7.84
N ASP A 87 0.43 -10.30 -7.68
CA ASP A 87 -0.28 -10.66 -6.45
C ASP A 87 0.66 -10.70 -5.22
N PRO A 88 1.80 -11.42 -5.23
CA PRO A 88 2.76 -11.37 -4.13
C PRO A 88 3.31 -9.95 -3.86
N LEU A 89 3.48 -9.13 -4.90
CA LEU A 89 3.85 -7.72 -4.73
C LEU A 89 2.75 -6.92 -4.02
N CYS A 90 1.50 -7.07 -4.44
CA CYS A 90 0.36 -6.40 -3.80
C CYS A 90 0.24 -6.80 -2.33
N GLN A 91 0.42 -8.09 -2.02
CA GLN A 91 0.43 -8.59 -0.66
C GLN A 91 1.54 -7.94 0.19
N ILE A 92 2.77 -7.82 -0.32
CA ILE A 92 3.84 -7.11 0.41
C ILE A 92 3.49 -5.63 0.64
N ILE A 93 2.93 -4.95 -0.37
CA ILE A 93 2.52 -3.54 -0.23
C ILE A 93 1.41 -3.39 0.82
N GLU A 94 0.43 -4.31 0.82
CA GLU A 94 -0.69 -4.36 1.76
C GLU A 94 -0.20 -4.51 3.19
N GLY A 95 0.65 -5.51 3.47
CA GLY A 95 1.21 -5.70 4.81
C GLY A 95 2.06 -4.54 5.30
N VAL A 96 2.83 -3.92 4.41
CA VAL A 96 3.59 -2.70 4.75
C VAL A 96 2.67 -1.51 5.00
N SER A 97 1.58 -1.37 4.24
CA SER A 97 0.58 -0.34 4.49
C SER A 97 -0.04 -0.52 5.86
N HIS A 98 -0.48 -1.74 6.21
CA HIS A 98 -0.99 -2.07 7.54
C HIS A 98 0.02 -1.74 8.65
N PHE A 99 1.28 -2.15 8.48
CA PHE A 99 2.36 -1.85 9.42
C PHE A 99 2.55 -0.34 9.62
N VAL A 100 2.66 0.43 8.52
CA VAL A 100 2.85 1.89 8.56
C VAL A 100 1.64 2.56 9.21
N TYR A 101 0.44 2.12 8.88
CA TYR A 101 -0.80 2.69 9.38
C TYR A 101 -0.96 2.45 10.88
N LEU A 102 -0.70 1.23 11.34
CA LEU A 102 -0.71 0.88 12.76
C LEU A 102 0.31 1.68 13.55
N ALA A 103 1.56 1.75 13.08
CA ALA A 103 2.61 2.55 13.74
C ALA A 103 2.19 4.03 13.87
N ALA A 104 1.63 4.61 12.81
CA ALA A 104 1.17 5.99 12.80
C ALA A 104 -0.08 6.21 13.69
N ARG A 105 -0.94 5.20 13.85
CA ARG A 105 -2.11 5.24 14.73
C ARG A 105 -1.70 5.15 16.20
N VAL A 106 -0.75 4.28 16.54
CA VAL A 106 -0.15 4.16 17.88
C VAL A 106 0.53 5.47 18.30
N GLU A 107 1.40 6.03 17.45
CA GLU A 107 2.12 7.28 17.73
C GLU A 107 1.15 8.43 18.09
N ARG A 108 -0.02 8.44 17.44
CA ARG A 108 -1.04 9.48 17.61
C ARG A 108 -2.11 9.13 18.64
N ARG A 109 -2.01 7.95 19.29
CA ARG A 109 -3.01 7.41 20.22
C ARG A 109 -4.42 7.40 19.64
N ARG A 110 -4.55 6.96 18.38
CA ARG A 110 -5.84 6.83 17.67
C ARG A 110 -6.14 5.37 17.43
N ALA A 111 -7.36 4.96 17.76
CA ALA A 111 -7.86 3.65 17.37
C ALA A 111 -8.03 3.57 15.84
N THR A 112 -7.97 2.34 15.31
CA THR A 112 -8.30 2.03 13.93
C THR A 112 -9.20 0.80 13.88
N THR A 113 -9.96 0.64 12.81
CA THR A 113 -10.73 -0.57 12.53
C THR A 113 -10.03 -1.42 11.48
N GLN A 114 -10.45 -2.68 11.35
CA GLN A 114 -9.97 -3.53 10.25
C GLN A 114 -10.39 -2.95 8.89
N LEU A 115 -11.63 -2.47 8.74
CA LEU A 115 -12.06 -1.88 7.46
C LEU A 115 -11.23 -0.63 7.09
N GLU A 116 -10.85 0.18 8.07
CA GLU A 116 -9.99 1.34 7.85
C GLU A 116 -8.58 0.96 7.38
N LEU A 117 -8.03 -0.14 7.92
CA LEU A 117 -6.76 -0.73 7.50
C LEU A 117 -6.84 -1.22 6.05
N GLU A 118 -7.82 -2.07 5.73
CA GLU A 118 -7.99 -2.63 4.39
C GLU A 118 -8.19 -1.52 3.34
N LEU A 119 -9.03 -0.52 3.66
CA LEU A 119 -9.27 0.60 2.76
C LEU A 119 -8.01 1.44 2.53
N GLN A 120 -7.20 1.68 3.57
CA GLN A 120 -5.92 2.36 3.37
C GLN A 120 -4.98 1.53 2.51
N ALA A 121 -4.88 0.23 2.77
CA ALA A 121 -3.98 -0.66 2.05
C ALA A 121 -4.32 -0.74 0.55
N GLU A 122 -5.60 -0.75 0.20
CA GLU A 122 -6.03 -0.71 -1.20
C GLU A 122 -5.67 0.61 -1.90
N VAL A 123 -5.78 1.75 -1.20
CA VAL A 123 -5.33 3.04 -1.74
C VAL A 123 -3.81 3.08 -1.87
N ASP A 124 -3.07 2.57 -0.90
CA ASP A 124 -1.61 2.55 -0.91
C ASP A 124 -1.07 1.65 -2.02
N LYS A 125 -1.71 0.50 -2.24
CA LYS A 125 -1.44 -0.41 -3.36
C LYS A 125 -1.55 0.32 -4.68
N TYR A 126 -2.65 1.04 -4.91
CA TYR A 126 -2.80 1.88 -6.09
C TYR A 126 -1.72 2.96 -6.20
N VAL A 127 -1.44 3.71 -5.15
CA VAL A 127 -0.47 4.82 -5.17
C VAL A 127 0.96 4.35 -5.43
N VAL A 128 1.40 3.28 -4.76
CA VAL A 128 2.74 2.70 -4.91
C VAL A 128 2.93 2.18 -6.33
N LEU A 129 1.94 1.47 -6.88
CA LEU A 129 2.01 0.93 -8.23
C LEU A 129 1.88 2.02 -9.29
N ALA A 130 1.02 3.02 -9.09
CA ALA A 130 0.90 4.18 -9.97
C ALA A 130 2.19 4.99 -10.02
N HIS A 131 2.90 5.13 -8.89
CA HIS A 131 4.21 5.77 -8.84
C HIS A 131 5.31 4.99 -9.61
N SER A 132 5.10 3.69 -9.80
CA SER A 132 6.02 2.83 -10.56
C SER A 132 5.74 2.82 -12.07
N LEU A 133 4.66 3.48 -12.53
CA LEU A 133 4.37 3.63 -13.96
C LEU A 133 5.34 4.62 -14.61
N PRO A 134 5.73 4.40 -15.88
CA PRO A 134 6.57 5.36 -16.62
C PRO A 134 5.95 6.75 -16.71
N SER A 135 4.62 6.82 -16.81
CA SER A 135 3.85 8.06 -16.76
C SER A 135 2.47 7.84 -16.15
N TYR A 136 2.02 8.79 -15.32
CA TYR A 136 0.71 8.76 -14.68
C TYR A 136 -0.33 9.43 -15.58
N THR A 137 -0.73 8.70 -16.63
CA THR A 137 -1.78 9.11 -17.56
C THR A 137 -3.13 8.50 -17.20
N THR A 138 -4.22 9.09 -17.66
CA THR A 138 -5.58 8.55 -17.44
C THR A 138 -5.69 7.10 -17.94
N ARG A 139 -5.11 6.81 -19.11
CA ARG A 139 -5.13 5.44 -19.68
C ARG A 139 -4.32 4.44 -18.86
N ALA A 140 -3.10 4.81 -18.46
CA ALA A 140 -2.25 3.92 -17.69
C ALA A 140 -2.82 3.66 -16.29
N SER A 141 -3.35 4.72 -15.65
CA SER A 141 -4.04 4.60 -14.37
C SER A 141 -5.30 3.74 -14.48
N ALA A 142 -6.14 3.94 -15.49
CA ALA A 142 -7.37 3.17 -15.67
C ALA A 142 -7.07 1.67 -15.84
N ARG A 143 -6.03 1.33 -16.60
CA ARG A 143 -5.55 -0.06 -16.74
C ARG A 143 -5.08 -0.63 -15.40
N LEU A 144 -4.36 0.14 -14.60
CA LEU A 144 -3.93 -0.28 -13.26
C LEU A 144 -5.15 -0.53 -12.35
N ARG A 145 -6.11 0.41 -12.32
CA ARG A 145 -7.34 0.28 -11.52
C ARG A 145 -8.15 -0.94 -11.90
N GLU A 146 -8.30 -1.21 -13.20
CA GLU A 146 -9.00 -2.42 -13.67
C GLU A 146 -8.42 -3.68 -13.05
N ARG A 147 -7.08 -3.76 -12.99
CA ARG A 147 -6.38 -4.94 -12.46
C ARG A 147 -6.43 -5.03 -10.94
N LEU A 148 -6.35 -3.90 -10.26
CA LEU A 148 -6.35 -3.86 -8.79
C LEU A 148 -7.73 -3.99 -8.16
N PHE A 149 -8.79 -3.60 -8.86
CA PHE A 149 -10.12 -3.48 -8.25
C PHE A 149 -11.19 -4.34 -8.90
N HIS A 150 -11.04 -4.70 -10.18
CA HIS A 150 -12.01 -5.55 -10.92
C HIS A 150 -11.44 -6.93 -11.23
N GLY A 151 -10.15 -7.02 -11.56
CA GLY A 151 -9.42 -8.26 -11.82
C GLY A 151 -9.09 -9.10 -10.58
N VAL A 152 -9.84 -8.94 -9.48
CA VAL A 152 -9.55 -9.55 -8.17
C VAL A 152 -10.43 -10.76 -7.88
N THR A 153 -9.93 -11.65 -7.02
CA THR A 153 -10.71 -12.76 -6.45
C THR A 153 -10.69 -12.68 -4.93
N PHE A 154 -11.88 -12.69 -4.31
CA PHE A 154 -12.02 -12.67 -2.87
C PHE A 154 -11.97 -14.10 -2.31
N CYS A 155 -11.06 -14.35 -1.36
CA CYS A 155 -10.97 -15.65 -0.69
C CYS A 155 -12.18 -15.94 0.22
N HIS A 156 -12.88 -14.89 0.68
CA HIS A 156 -14.01 -14.99 1.60
C HIS A 156 -15.33 -14.75 0.86
N GLY A 157 -16.34 -15.57 1.21
CA GLY A 157 -17.68 -15.48 0.62
C GLY A 157 -18.36 -14.13 0.87
N PRO A 158 -19.28 -13.70 0.00
CA PRO A 158 -19.98 -12.40 0.13
C PRO A 158 -20.88 -12.27 1.36
N ALA A 159 -21.19 -13.38 2.04
CA ALA A 159 -22.02 -13.39 3.24
C ALA A 159 -21.22 -13.50 4.54
N THR A 160 -19.88 -13.35 4.50
CA THR A 160 -19.04 -13.30 5.71
C THR A 160 -18.61 -11.88 6.01
N VAL A 161 -18.37 -11.58 7.30
CA VAL A 161 -17.92 -10.25 7.75
C VAL A 161 -16.60 -9.86 7.07
N GLU A 162 -15.67 -10.80 6.93
CA GLU A 162 -14.40 -10.60 6.24
C GLU A 162 -14.64 -10.31 4.76
N GLY A 163 -15.49 -11.11 4.11
CA GLY A 163 -15.81 -10.93 2.70
C GLY A 163 -16.47 -9.58 2.41
N GLU A 164 -17.41 -9.16 3.24
CA GLU A 164 -18.03 -7.83 3.12
C GLU A 164 -16.98 -6.74 3.32
N ARG A 165 -16.13 -6.86 4.35
CA ARG A 165 -15.06 -5.90 4.64
C ARG A 165 -14.14 -5.70 3.43
N TYR A 166 -13.61 -6.77 2.83
CA TYR A 166 -12.72 -6.67 1.67
C TYR A 166 -13.40 -6.04 0.46
N ARG A 167 -14.68 -6.38 0.20
CA ARG A 167 -15.42 -5.80 -0.93
C ARG A 167 -15.70 -4.32 -0.73
N VAL A 168 -16.09 -3.91 0.48
CA VAL A 168 -16.32 -2.49 0.81
C VAL A 168 -15.02 -1.69 0.71
N ALA A 169 -13.91 -2.22 1.22
CA ALA A 169 -12.60 -1.59 1.10
C ALA A 169 -12.18 -1.43 -0.37
N ASN A 170 -12.24 -2.50 -1.16
CA ASN A 170 -11.90 -2.51 -2.58
C ASN A 170 -12.75 -1.51 -3.39
N ASP A 171 -14.07 -1.52 -3.21
CA ASP A 171 -15.01 -0.65 -3.93
C ASP A 171 -14.82 0.83 -3.56
N ALA A 172 -14.62 1.14 -2.27
CA ALA A 172 -14.33 2.50 -1.84
C ALA A 172 -12.97 2.99 -2.36
N ALA A 173 -11.93 2.16 -2.27
CA ALA A 173 -10.60 2.48 -2.81
C ALA A 173 -10.63 2.71 -4.32
N HIS A 174 -11.39 1.89 -5.07
CA HIS A 174 -11.56 2.04 -6.51
C HIS A 174 -12.12 3.41 -6.88
N ARG A 175 -13.21 3.83 -6.22
CA ARG A 175 -13.83 5.14 -6.45
C ARG A 175 -12.90 6.29 -6.08
N PHE A 176 -12.21 6.17 -4.95
CA PHE A 176 -11.24 7.17 -4.54
C PHE A 176 -10.08 7.28 -5.55
N ALA A 177 -9.52 6.16 -6.01
CA ALA A 177 -8.48 6.09 -7.02
C ALA A 177 -8.94 6.66 -8.38
N GLU A 178 -10.17 6.37 -8.80
CA GLU A 178 -10.77 6.95 -10.01
C GLU A 178 -10.89 8.47 -9.90
N ARG A 179 -11.29 9.00 -8.75
CA ARG A 179 -11.35 10.45 -8.52
C ARG A 179 -9.96 11.09 -8.58
N LEU A 180 -8.95 10.45 -8.00
CA LEU A 180 -7.56 10.90 -8.11
C LEU A 180 -7.06 10.90 -9.56
N GLU A 181 -7.39 9.86 -10.34
CA GLU A 181 -7.08 9.79 -11.77
C GLU A 181 -7.69 10.98 -12.51
N ARG A 182 -9.01 11.16 -12.41
CA ARG A 182 -9.74 12.24 -13.10
C ARG A 182 -9.23 13.63 -12.75
N THR A 183 -8.74 13.81 -11.52
CA THR A 183 -8.29 15.12 -11.03
C THR A 183 -6.82 15.41 -11.36
N TYR A 184 -5.96 14.39 -11.34
CA TYR A 184 -4.51 14.58 -11.30
C TYR A 184 -3.72 13.87 -12.39
N ALA A 185 -4.29 12.86 -13.07
CA ALA A 185 -3.61 12.18 -14.16
C ALA A 185 -3.46 13.12 -15.36
N ASP A 186 -2.37 12.94 -16.11
CA ASP A 186 -2.14 13.75 -17.30
C ASP A 186 -3.02 13.27 -18.45
N GLU A 187 -3.90 14.14 -18.93
CA GLU A 187 -4.71 13.91 -20.13
C GLU A 187 -3.91 14.09 -21.42
N ARG A 188 -2.76 14.78 -21.38
CA ARG A 188 -2.05 15.29 -22.58
C ARG A 188 -0.70 14.67 -22.85
N TYR A 189 -0.24 13.71 -22.04
CA TYR A 189 1.00 13.01 -22.33
C TYR A 189 0.82 12.07 -23.53
N ASP A 190 1.06 12.61 -24.73
CA ASP A 190 1.34 11.87 -25.95
C ASP A 190 2.86 11.76 -26.11
N PRO A 191 3.45 10.54 -26.08
CA PRO A 191 4.88 10.36 -26.32
C PRO A 191 5.37 10.91 -27.68
N GLY A 192 4.46 11.24 -28.61
CA GLY A 192 4.74 11.77 -29.94
C GLY A 192 4.67 13.30 -30.10
N ASP A 193 4.28 14.07 -29.08
CA ASP A 193 4.15 15.54 -29.19
C ASP A 193 5.32 16.28 -28.50
N PRO A 194 6.29 16.85 -29.26
CA PRO A 194 7.41 17.60 -28.71
C PRO A 194 7.03 19.00 -28.17
N GLY A 195 5.74 19.37 -28.22
CA GLY A 195 5.24 20.71 -27.88
C GLY A 195 4.84 20.94 -26.41
N ASP A 196 4.83 19.91 -25.55
CA ASP A 196 4.23 20.04 -24.21
C ASP A 196 5.12 20.83 -23.24
N ARG A 197 4.88 22.15 -23.18
CA ARG A 197 5.56 23.12 -22.31
C ARG A 197 4.91 23.31 -20.95
N ASN A 198 4.03 22.41 -20.49
CA ASN A 198 3.34 22.54 -19.20
C ASN A 198 3.96 21.73 -18.04
N ALA A 199 5.29 21.65 -17.98
CA ALA A 199 6.01 21.09 -16.82
C ALA A 199 5.68 21.80 -15.49
N PHE A 200 5.28 23.08 -15.51
CA PHE A 200 4.87 23.82 -14.32
C PHE A 200 3.52 23.37 -13.72
N GLY A 201 2.61 22.81 -14.54
CA GLY A 201 1.30 22.32 -14.08
C GLY A 201 1.38 20.93 -13.44
N ALA A 202 2.27 20.06 -13.94
CA ALA A 202 2.46 18.71 -13.42
C ALA A 202 2.93 18.71 -11.95
N GLY A 203 3.84 19.62 -11.58
CA GLY A 203 4.30 19.79 -10.20
C GLY A 203 3.17 20.20 -9.24
N GLY A 204 2.31 21.13 -9.65
CA GLY A 204 1.16 21.58 -8.87
C GLY A 204 0.12 20.48 -8.64
N ARG A 205 -0.21 19.71 -9.69
CA ARG A 205 -1.14 18.57 -9.60
C ARG A 205 -0.63 17.49 -8.65
N LEU A 206 0.66 17.14 -8.72
CA LEU A 206 1.25 16.16 -7.82
C LEU A 206 1.28 16.61 -6.36
N VAL A 207 1.55 17.90 -6.10
CA VAL A 207 1.50 18.45 -4.73
C VAL A 207 0.06 18.41 -4.20
N ALA A 208 -0.93 18.74 -5.02
CA ALA A 208 -2.34 18.66 -4.65
C ALA A 208 -2.78 17.20 -4.37
N MET A 209 -2.43 16.26 -5.25
CA MET A 209 -2.68 14.83 -5.06
C MET A 209 -2.08 14.33 -3.74
N ARG A 210 -0.82 14.69 -3.43
CA ARG A 210 -0.16 14.32 -2.17
C ARG A 210 -0.88 14.88 -0.94
N ARG A 211 -1.39 16.11 -1.01
CA ARG A 211 -2.18 16.71 0.09
C ARG A 211 -3.47 15.95 0.31
N GLU A 212 -4.12 15.52 -0.77
CA GLU A 212 -5.35 14.75 -0.68
C GLU A 212 -5.11 13.34 -0.12
N LEU A 213 -4.06 12.67 -0.57
CA LEU A 213 -3.62 11.37 -0.02
C LEU A 213 -3.29 11.48 1.47
N LEU A 214 -2.57 12.53 1.88
CA LEU A 214 -2.31 12.80 3.29
C LEU A 214 -3.60 13.03 4.07
N ALA A 215 -4.55 13.81 3.54
CA ALA A 215 -5.83 14.02 4.18
C ALA A 215 -6.60 12.70 4.36
N PHE A 216 -6.64 11.86 3.32
CA PHE A 216 -7.27 10.54 3.38
C PHE A 216 -6.63 9.61 4.41
N PHE A 217 -5.30 9.66 4.56
CA PHE A 217 -4.59 8.88 5.59
C PHE A 217 -4.99 9.28 7.02
N GLU A 218 -5.26 10.57 7.25
CA GLU A 218 -5.66 11.07 8.57
C GLU A 218 -7.13 10.81 8.92
N MET A 219 -7.97 10.50 7.92
CA MET A 219 -9.39 10.22 8.09
C MET A 219 -9.63 8.92 8.86
N GLY A 220 -10.70 8.91 9.66
CA GLY A 220 -11.28 7.68 10.20
C GLY A 220 -12.16 6.95 9.18
N GLN A 221 -12.61 5.73 9.51
CA GLN A 221 -13.44 4.89 8.65
C GLN A 221 -14.60 5.63 7.96
N GLU A 222 -15.47 6.32 8.72
CA GLU A 222 -16.64 7.00 8.15
C GLU A 222 -16.26 8.12 7.18
N GLU A 223 -15.19 8.85 7.48
CA GLU A 223 -14.70 9.94 6.65
C GLU A 223 -14.11 9.41 5.35
N LYS A 224 -13.33 8.32 5.39
CA LYS A 224 -12.81 7.65 4.19
C LYS A 224 -13.93 7.14 3.30
N LEU A 225 -14.94 6.51 3.87
CA LEU A 225 -16.11 6.04 3.12
C LEU A 225 -16.87 7.21 2.48
N ARG A 226 -16.99 8.35 3.18
CA ARG A 226 -17.60 9.57 2.63
C ARG A 226 -16.76 10.18 1.51
N ALA A 227 -15.45 10.24 1.67
CA ALA A 227 -14.50 10.77 0.67
C ALA A 227 -14.40 9.90 -0.60
N SER A 228 -14.87 8.66 -0.51
CA SER A 228 -14.92 7.68 -1.61
C SER A 228 -16.29 7.61 -2.30
N ARG A 229 -17.25 8.46 -1.92
CA ARG A 229 -18.52 8.58 -2.63
C ARG A 229 -18.32 9.35 -3.95
N PRO A 230 -19.12 9.04 -4.98
CA PRO A 230 -19.10 9.76 -6.25
C PRO A 230 -19.46 11.24 -6.10
#